data_AF-A0AAV8TKK2-F1
#
_entry.id   AF-A0AAV8TKK2-F1
#
_cell.length_a   1.000
_cell.length_b   1.000
_cell.length_c   1.000
_cell.angle_alpha   90.00
_cell.angle_beta   90.00
_cell.angle_gamma   90.00
#
_symmetry.space_group_name_H-M   'P 1'
#
loop_
_entity.id
_entity.type
_entity.pdbx_description
1 polymer ?
#
loop_
_entity_poly.entity_id
_entity_poly.type
_entity_poly.pdbx_seq_one_letter_code
_entity_poly.pdbx_strand_id
1 'polypeptide(L)'
;MEISTGPISSCSKEHQSIYQEWFNYADSDGDGRITGNDAIKFFGLSNLSRPHLKQVWAIADSKRQGYLGFKEFIAAMQLVSLAQAGHEITNDLLYTKDDIEDLNPPSMEGLDALLAKKKRSSKFPESDSNGTSPVETSASVHWFSSKSAKKVSLSSVTSIVDGLKRLYIQKLKPLEVTYRFNDFVSPLLTNSDFDAKPMVMLLGQYSTGKTTFIKHLLRGSYPGAHIGPEPTTDRFVVVMNGPDERSIPGNTVAVQADMPFSGLTTFGTAFLSKFECSQMPHPLLEHITFVDTPGVLAGEKQRTQRAYDFTGVTSWFAAKSDLILLLFDPHKLDVSDEFKRVIYSLRGHDDKIRVVLNKADQVDTQQLMRVYGALMWSLGKVLNTPEVMRVYIG
;
A
#
# COMPACT_ATOMS: atom_id res chain seq x y z
N MET A 1 15.66 -22.53 6.16
CA MET A 1 17.03 -22.03 6.00
C MET A 1 16.96 -20.53 6.01
N GLU A 2 17.32 -19.94 7.14
CA GLU A 2 17.39 -18.50 7.35
C GLU A 2 18.54 -17.94 6.52
N ILE A 3 18.27 -16.94 5.69
CA ILE A 3 19.33 -16.21 4.98
C ILE A 3 19.79 -15.13 5.96
N SER A 4 20.92 -15.43 6.62
CA SER A 4 21.62 -14.53 7.53
C SER A 4 21.99 -13.22 6.84
N THR A 5 21.53 -12.10 7.39
CA THR A 5 21.97 -10.74 7.03
C THR A 5 23.43 -10.55 7.42
N GLY A 6 24.34 -10.64 6.45
CA GLY A 6 25.76 -10.32 6.63
C GLY A 6 26.01 -8.81 6.75
N PRO A 7 27.10 -8.38 7.41
CA PRO A 7 27.42 -6.97 7.59
C PRO A 7 27.99 -6.40 6.29
N ILE A 8 27.18 -5.57 5.61
CA ILE A 8 27.63 -4.72 4.50
C ILE A 8 28.35 -3.52 5.11
N SER A 9 29.69 -3.51 5.05
CA SER A 9 30.55 -2.31 4.90
C SER A 9 31.96 -2.54 5.47
N SER A 10 32.95 -2.80 4.62
CA SER A 10 34.33 -2.34 4.86
C SER A 10 34.75 -1.53 3.65
N CYS A 11 34.76 -0.20 3.80
CA CYS A 11 35.26 0.74 2.80
C CYS A 11 36.31 1.61 3.51
N SER A 12 37.44 1.90 2.86
CA SER A 12 38.54 2.65 3.45
C SER A 12 38.08 4.04 3.94
N LYS A 13 38.70 4.54 5.03
CA LYS A 13 38.29 5.82 5.67
C LYS A 13 38.38 7.02 4.71
N GLU A 14 39.25 6.94 3.70
CA GLU A 14 39.44 7.97 2.68
C GLU A 14 38.30 7.97 1.65
N HIS A 15 37.86 6.79 1.19
CA HIS A 15 36.72 6.67 0.26
C HIS A 15 35.39 7.04 0.93
N GLN A 16 35.23 6.80 2.23
CA GLN A 16 34.04 7.23 2.97
C GLN A 16 33.87 8.76 2.98
N SER A 17 34.97 9.52 3.06
CA SER A 17 34.93 11.00 3.03
C SER A 17 34.46 11.52 1.67
N ILE A 18 34.95 10.91 0.59
CA ILE A 18 34.56 11.25 -0.79
C ILE A 18 33.07 10.93 -1.01
N TYR A 19 32.63 9.73 -0.60
CA TYR A 19 31.23 9.34 -0.72
C TYR A 19 30.30 10.20 0.13
N GLN A 20 30.77 10.73 1.26
CA GLN A 20 30.01 11.68 2.06
C GLN A 20 29.83 13.03 1.34
N GLU A 21 30.87 13.57 0.70
CA GLU A 21 30.74 14.79 -0.10
C GLU A 21 29.78 14.60 -1.28
N TRP A 22 29.84 13.43 -1.92
CA TRP A 22 28.96 13.06 -3.03
C TRP A 22 27.52 12.83 -2.60
N PHE A 23 27.32 12.18 -1.46
CA PHE A 23 26.00 12.00 -0.86
C PHE A 23 25.35 13.35 -0.56
N ASN A 24 26.09 14.28 0.04
CA ASN A 24 25.62 15.65 0.32
C ASN A 24 25.41 16.50 -0.94
N TYR A 25 25.95 16.08 -2.09
CA TYR A 25 25.68 16.72 -3.37
C TYR A 25 24.43 16.14 -4.03
N ALA A 26 24.25 14.82 -3.96
CA ALA A 26 23.08 14.13 -4.48
C ALA A 26 21.81 14.46 -3.66
N ASP A 27 21.95 14.56 -2.33
CA ASP A 27 20.92 15.01 -1.40
C ASP A 27 20.74 16.54 -1.51
N SER A 28 19.80 16.96 -2.36
CA SER A 28 19.59 18.36 -2.72
C SER A 28 18.81 19.15 -1.66
N ASP A 29 18.02 18.47 -0.83
CA ASP A 29 17.18 19.05 0.24
C ASP A 29 17.74 18.81 1.64
N GLY A 30 18.79 18.00 1.79
CA GLY A 30 19.52 17.79 3.03
C GLY A 30 18.77 16.92 4.04
N ASP A 31 17.82 16.09 3.57
CA ASP A 31 16.98 15.26 4.42
C ASP A 31 17.63 13.91 4.78
N GLY A 32 18.84 13.66 4.24
CA GLY A 32 19.61 12.44 4.43
C GLY A 32 19.14 11.27 3.57
N ARG A 33 18.38 11.51 2.49
CA ARG A 33 17.81 10.48 1.62
C ARG A 33 17.97 10.86 0.14
N ILE A 34 18.52 9.95 -0.65
CA ILE A 34 18.60 10.12 -2.11
C ILE A 34 17.40 9.43 -2.75
N THR A 35 16.47 10.20 -3.29
CA THR A 35 15.31 9.65 -4.00
C THR A 35 15.70 9.10 -5.38
N GLY A 36 14.81 8.31 -6.00
CA GLY A 36 15.05 7.81 -7.36
C GLY A 36 15.29 8.93 -8.39
N ASN A 37 14.67 10.11 -8.21
CA ASN A 37 14.89 11.26 -9.10
C ASN A 37 16.27 11.87 -8.91
N ASP A 38 16.77 11.92 -7.67
CA ASP A 38 18.10 12.43 -7.35
C ASP A 38 19.18 11.46 -7.81
N ALA A 39 18.94 10.15 -7.64
CA ALA A 39 19.80 9.10 -8.16
C ALA A 39 19.89 9.10 -9.69
N ILE A 40 18.80 9.35 -10.43
CA ILE A 40 18.86 9.46 -11.89
C ILE A 40 19.75 10.63 -12.33
N LYS A 41 19.65 11.77 -11.66
CA LYS A 41 20.49 12.95 -11.96
C LYS A 41 21.95 12.70 -11.59
N PHE A 42 22.18 12.13 -10.41
CA PHE A 42 23.52 11.92 -9.87
C PHE A 42 24.24 10.74 -10.55
N PHE A 43 23.62 9.56 -10.62
CA PHE A 43 24.22 8.39 -11.29
C PHE A 43 24.33 8.59 -12.81
N GLY A 44 23.53 9.48 -13.40
CA GLY A 44 23.70 9.89 -14.79
C GLY A 44 25.10 10.45 -15.11
N LEU A 45 25.80 10.99 -14.10
CA LEU A 45 27.18 11.48 -14.24
C LEU A 45 28.22 10.35 -14.42
N SER A 46 27.85 9.10 -14.14
CA SER A 46 28.74 7.93 -14.31
C SER A 46 28.88 7.45 -15.77
N ASN A 47 28.15 8.08 -16.71
CA ASN A 47 28.12 7.71 -18.13
C ASN A 47 27.70 6.25 -18.42
N LEU A 48 27.08 5.58 -17.45
CA LEU A 48 26.50 4.26 -17.62
C LEU A 48 25.16 4.34 -18.36
N SER A 49 24.84 3.27 -19.11
CA SER A 49 23.57 3.16 -19.83
C SER A 49 22.38 3.17 -18.85
N ARG A 50 21.23 3.72 -19.28
CA ARG A 50 20.00 3.73 -18.46
C ARG A 50 19.59 2.34 -17.92
N PRO A 51 19.73 1.23 -18.69
CA PRO A 51 19.52 -0.12 -18.16
C PRO A 51 20.42 -0.47 -16.98
N HIS A 52 21.72 -0.16 -17.06
CA HIS A 52 22.68 -0.41 -15.97
C HIS A 52 22.35 0.41 -14.72
N LEU A 53 21.99 1.69 -14.88
CA LEU A 53 21.59 2.53 -13.75
C LEU A 53 20.34 2.02 -13.04
N LYS A 54 19.38 1.49 -13.79
CA LYS A 54 18.18 0.85 -13.22
C LYS A 54 18.53 -0.41 -12.43
N GLN A 55 19.51 -1.17 -12.90
CA GLN A 55 20.01 -2.37 -12.22
C GLN A 55 20.77 -2.02 -10.93
N VAL A 56 21.66 -1.03 -10.96
CA VAL A 56 22.34 -0.48 -9.77
C VAL A 56 21.31 -0.03 -8.73
N TRP A 57 20.30 0.73 -9.14
CA TRP A 57 19.23 1.19 -8.24
C TRP A 57 18.47 0.01 -7.62
N ALA A 58 18.08 -0.98 -8.42
CA ALA A 58 17.32 -2.13 -7.94
C ALA A 58 18.08 -2.99 -6.92
N ILE A 59 19.42 -3.03 -7.02
CA ILE A 59 20.27 -3.78 -6.08
C ILE A 59 20.54 -2.94 -4.83
N ALA A 60 20.80 -1.63 -4.98
CA ALA A 60 21.04 -0.73 -3.86
C ALA A 60 19.78 -0.52 -2.99
N ASP A 61 18.60 -0.41 -3.62
CA ASP A 61 17.29 -0.37 -2.93
C ASP A 61 16.73 -1.79 -2.72
N SER A 62 17.55 -2.67 -2.13
CA SER A 62 17.16 -4.06 -1.83
C SER A 62 15.90 -4.16 -0.95
N LYS A 63 15.64 -3.14 -0.13
CA LYS A 63 14.46 -3.03 0.75
C LYS A 63 13.23 -2.41 0.07
N ARG A 64 13.35 -1.95 -1.18
CA ARG A 64 12.28 -1.27 -1.95
C ARG A 64 11.65 -0.09 -1.20
N GLN A 65 12.47 0.65 -0.46
CA GLN A 65 12.03 1.79 0.34
C GLN A 65 11.87 3.07 -0.50
N GLY A 66 12.32 3.07 -1.76
CA GLY A 66 12.15 4.18 -2.70
C GLY A 66 13.16 5.32 -2.52
N TYR A 67 14.09 5.18 -1.59
CA TYR A 67 15.19 6.10 -1.34
C TYR A 67 16.46 5.35 -0.89
N LEU A 68 17.63 5.92 -1.12
CA LEU A 68 18.91 5.39 -0.64
C LEU A 68 19.40 6.23 0.53
N GLY A 69 19.61 5.60 1.68
CA GLY A 69 20.38 6.20 2.76
C GLY A 69 21.88 6.13 2.46
N PHE A 70 22.70 6.67 3.35
CA PHE A 70 24.15 6.73 3.12
C PHE A 70 24.81 5.35 2.89
N LYS A 71 24.35 4.31 3.61
CA LYS A 71 24.89 2.95 3.47
C LYS A 71 24.52 2.33 2.13
N GLU A 72 23.25 2.48 1.72
CA GLU A 72 22.76 2.00 0.43
C GLU A 72 23.39 2.78 -0.74
N PHE A 73 23.70 4.06 -0.55
CA PHE A 73 24.42 4.88 -1.53
C PHE A 73 25.86 4.40 -1.74
N ILE A 74 26.58 4.01 -0.69
CA ILE A 74 27.94 3.44 -0.83
C ILE A 74 27.89 2.16 -1.67
N ALA A 75 26.91 1.28 -1.41
CA ALA A 75 26.72 0.06 -2.20
C ALA A 75 26.42 0.40 -3.67
N ALA A 76 25.61 1.44 -3.93
CA ALA A 76 25.36 1.92 -5.29
C ALA A 76 26.65 2.41 -5.98
N MET A 77 27.51 3.16 -5.29
CA MET A 77 28.80 3.64 -5.83
C MET A 77 29.76 2.50 -6.17
N GLN A 78 29.80 1.45 -5.34
CA GLN A 78 30.62 0.27 -5.62
C GLN A 78 30.11 -0.48 -6.87
N LEU A 79 28.79 -0.63 -7.02
CA LEU A 79 28.19 -1.23 -8.21
C LEU A 79 28.43 -0.41 -9.49
N VAL A 80 28.41 0.93 -9.39
CA VAL A 80 28.77 1.81 -10.51
C VAL A 80 30.23 1.61 -10.90
N SER A 81 31.14 1.49 -9.92
CA SER A 81 32.56 1.27 -10.17
C SER A 81 32.82 -0.07 -10.88
N LEU A 82 32.15 -1.14 -10.44
CA LEU A 82 32.19 -2.45 -11.09
C LEU A 82 31.66 -2.40 -12.52
N ALA A 83 30.54 -1.70 -12.75
CA ALA A 83 29.96 -1.54 -14.07
C ALA A 83 30.88 -0.73 -15.02
N GLN A 84 31.58 0.28 -14.50
CA GLN A 84 32.56 1.06 -15.26
C GLN A 84 33.83 0.26 -15.57
N ALA A 85 34.24 -0.65 -14.68
CA ALA A 85 35.34 -1.59 -14.92
C ALA A 85 34.98 -2.72 -15.91
N GLY A 86 33.73 -2.79 -16.38
CA GLY A 86 33.27 -3.74 -17.39
C GLY A 86 32.77 -5.08 -16.82
N HIS A 87 32.57 -5.19 -15.51
CA HIS A 87 32.00 -6.38 -14.88
C HIS A 87 30.47 -6.38 -14.92
N GLU A 88 29.86 -7.57 -14.99
CA GLU A 88 28.40 -7.71 -14.95
C GLU A 88 27.84 -7.39 -13.56
N ILE A 89 26.79 -6.58 -13.53
CA ILE A 89 26.14 -6.08 -12.30
C ILE A 89 25.31 -7.21 -11.67
N THR A 90 25.93 -8.11 -10.91
CA THR A 90 25.25 -9.24 -10.25
C THR A 90 25.25 -9.08 -8.72
N ASN A 91 24.20 -9.61 -8.08
CA ASN A 91 23.98 -9.51 -6.63
C ASN A 91 25.00 -10.34 -5.81
N ASP A 92 25.60 -11.36 -6.44
CA ASP A 92 26.54 -12.29 -5.81
C ASP A 92 27.95 -11.70 -5.58
N LEU A 93 28.32 -10.64 -6.32
CA LEU A 93 29.65 -10.05 -6.23
C LEU A 93 29.86 -9.14 -5.00
N LEU A 94 28.79 -8.78 -4.29
CA LEU A 94 28.89 -7.98 -3.05
C LEU A 94 29.29 -8.82 -1.82
N TYR A 95 29.41 -10.14 -1.95
CA TYR A 95 29.72 -11.08 -0.86
C TYR A 95 31.15 -11.63 -0.88
N THR A 96 31.89 -11.48 -1.98
CA THR A 96 33.32 -11.82 -2.07
C THR A 96 34.14 -10.64 -1.54
N LYS A 97 34.42 -10.68 -0.23
CA LYS A 97 35.19 -9.66 0.50
C LYS A 97 36.59 -9.38 -0.05
N ASP A 98 37.16 -10.28 -0.85
CA ASP A 98 38.58 -10.22 -1.20
C ASP A 98 38.88 -9.42 -2.49
N ASP A 99 37.87 -9.04 -3.29
CA ASP A 99 38.08 -8.30 -4.57
C ASP A 99 37.62 -6.82 -4.54
N ILE A 100 37.03 -6.34 -3.43
CA ILE A 100 36.37 -5.02 -3.37
C ILE A 100 37.23 -3.92 -2.71
N GLU A 101 38.30 -4.29 -1.99
CA GLU A 101 39.13 -3.31 -1.28
C GLU A 101 40.01 -2.44 -2.21
N ASP A 102 40.27 -2.89 -3.44
CA ASP A 102 41.14 -2.21 -4.43
C ASP A 102 40.39 -1.49 -5.57
N LEU A 103 39.06 -1.36 -5.49
CA LEU A 103 38.30 -0.63 -6.51
C LEU A 103 38.40 0.88 -6.29
N ASN A 104 39.00 1.56 -7.26
CA ASN A 104 39.01 3.02 -7.32
C ASN A 104 37.57 3.58 -7.37
N PRO A 105 37.31 4.75 -6.76
CA PRO A 105 36.01 5.41 -6.84
C PRO A 105 35.54 5.58 -8.30
N PRO A 106 34.23 5.53 -8.56
CA PRO A 106 33.71 5.61 -9.91
C PRO A 106 34.01 6.97 -10.52
N SER A 107 34.31 7.00 -11.82
CA SER A 107 34.52 8.25 -12.54
C SER A 107 33.17 8.94 -12.76
N MET A 108 32.99 10.13 -12.19
CA MET A 108 31.77 10.93 -12.29
C MET A 108 32.06 12.18 -13.11
N GLU A 109 31.64 12.19 -14.38
CA GLU A 109 31.98 13.23 -15.35
C GLU A 109 31.48 14.61 -14.88
N GLY A 110 32.42 15.55 -14.71
CA GLY A 110 32.11 16.93 -14.31
C GLY A 110 31.76 17.14 -12.83
N LEU A 111 31.75 16.09 -12.00
CA LEU A 111 31.40 16.20 -10.58
C LEU A 111 32.38 17.09 -9.80
N ASP A 112 33.68 17.01 -10.08
CA ASP A 112 34.71 17.86 -9.44
C ASP A 112 34.52 19.35 -9.74
N ALA A 113 34.13 19.68 -10.98
CA ALA A 113 33.84 21.05 -11.40
C ALA A 113 32.55 21.60 -10.74
N LEU A 114 31.56 20.73 -10.52
CA LEU A 114 30.29 21.07 -9.85
C LEU A 114 30.48 21.25 -8.34
N LEU A 115 31.27 20.38 -7.70
CA LEU A 115 31.66 20.52 -6.29
C LEU A 115 32.51 21.77 -6.05
N ALA A 116 33.43 22.11 -6.97
CA ALA A 116 34.21 23.35 -6.92
C ALA A 116 33.34 24.62 -7.10
N LYS A 117 32.29 24.57 -7.93
CA LYS A 117 31.31 25.67 -8.05
C LYS A 117 30.46 25.82 -6.77
N LYS A 118 30.03 24.72 -6.14
CA LYS A 118 29.30 24.73 -4.86
C LYS A 118 30.16 25.35 -3.75
N LYS A 119 31.45 24.96 -3.65
CA LYS A 119 32.44 25.53 -2.71
C LYS A 119 32.80 27.01 -2.98
N ARG A 120 32.65 27.50 -4.23
CA ARG A 120 32.82 28.93 -4.59
C ARG A 120 31.58 29.77 -4.29
N SER A 121 30.37 29.22 -4.38
CA SER A 121 29.14 29.93 -4.02
C SER A 121 29.01 30.20 -2.51
N SER A 122 29.81 29.51 -1.68
CA SER A 122 29.88 29.67 -0.23
C SER A 122 31.01 30.59 0.26
N LYS A 123 31.68 31.35 -0.61
CA LYS A 123 32.69 32.37 -0.23
C LYS A 123 32.41 33.69 -0.96
N PHE A 124 31.83 34.67 -0.25
CA PHE A 124 31.93 36.08 -0.64
C PHE A 124 33.21 36.71 -0.05
N PRO A 125 33.80 37.75 -0.67
CA PRO A 125 35.05 38.38 -0.26
C PRO A 125 34.87 39.58 0.69
N GLU A 126 35.84 39.78 1.58
CA GLU A 126 36.10 41.01 2.37
C GLU A 126 36.55 42.15 1.44
N SER A 127 36.04 43.39 1.58
CA SER A 127 36.59 44.56 2.33
C SER A 127 35.88 45.79 1.69
N ASP A 128 35.60 46.96 2.28
CA ASP A 128 36.07 47.73 3.43
C ASP A 128 34.96 48.75 3.82
N SER A 129 34.82 49.07 5.11
CA SER A 129 34.73 50.47 5.58
C SER A 129 34.68 50.55 7.11
N ASN A 130 35.64 51.29 7.67
CA ASN A 130 35.83 51.66 9.07
C ASN A 130 34.60 52.25 9.78
N GLY A 131 34.50 51.99 11.10
CA GLY A 131 34.05 53.01 12.05
C GLY A 131 33.22 52.56 13.26
N THR A 132 33.93 52.25 14.37
CA THR A 132 33.52 52.46 15.79
C THR A 132 32.30 51.76 16.39
N SER A 133 32.55 51.02 17.49
CA SER A 133 31.60 50.50 18.47
C SER A 133 31.69 51.31 19.79
N PRO A 134 30.69 51.27 20.71
CA PRO A 134 30.57 50.14 21.64
C PRO A 134 29.14 49.69 22.05
N VAL A 135 28.99 48.35 22.12
CA VAL A 135 28.42 47.45 23.15
C VAL A 135 27.11 47.79 23.93
N GLU A 136 26.31 46.72 24.11
CA GLU A 136 25.22 46.40 25.06
C GLU A 136 23.78 46.58 24.52
N THR A 137 22.83 45.64 24.60
CA THR A 137 22.70 44.35 25.28
C THR A 137 21.68 43.47 24.53
N SER A 138 21.75 42.18 24.77
CA SER A 138 20.95 41.08 24.22
C SER A 138 19.43 41.19 24.40
N ALA A 139 18.67 40.92 23.33
CA ALA A 139 17.35 40.30 23.41
C ALA A 139 17.07 39.41 22.18
N SER A 140 16.76 38.17 22.49
CA SER A 140 16.28 37.03 21.68
C SER A 140 15.72 37.26 20.28
N VAL A 141 16.19 36.37 19.39
CA VAL A 141 15.66 36.03 18.06
C VAL A 141 14.17 35.65 18.10
N HIS A 142 13.37 36.25 17.24
CA HIS A 142 12.12 35.66 16.73
C HIS A 142 12.09 35.80 15.20
N TRP A 143 12.66 34.82 14.48
CA TRP A 143 12.52 34.69 13.02
C TRP A 143 11.49 33.60 12.62
N PHE A 144 10.53 33.27 13.49
CA PHE A 144 9.33 32.57 13.02
C PHE A 144 8.33 33.60 12.50
N SER A 145 8.56 34.11 11.29
CA SER A 145 7.44 34.57 10.46
C SER A 145 6.92 33.37 9.70
N SER A 146 6.11 32.59 10.41
CA SER A 146 5.23 31.60 9.81
C SER A 146 4.35 32.33 8.80
N LYS A 147 4.62 32.11 7.50
CA LYS A 147 3.55 32.22 6.50
C LYS A 147 2.49 31.23 6.96
N SER A 148 1.49 31.78 7.64
CA SER A 148 0.32 31.08 8.13
C SER A 148 -0.08 30.09 7.06
N ALA A 149 0.10 28.80 7.34
CA ALA A 149 -0.75 27.79 6.77
C ALA A 149 -2.14 28.37 6.99
N LYS A 150 -2.80 28.83 5.92
CA LYS A 150 -4.19 29.25 6.00
C LYS A 150 -4.89 28.02 6.55
N LYS A 151 -5.07 27.99 7.88
CA LYS A 151 -6.04 27.12 8.54
C LYS A 151 -7.28 27.40 7.73
N VAL A 152 -7.69 26.41 6.93
CA VAL A 152 -8.97 26.45 6.27
C VAL A 152 -9.93 26.88 7.36
N SER A 153 -10.59 28.04 7.17
CA SER A 153 -11.42 28.56 8.24
C SER A 153 -12.43 27.47 8.55
N LEU A 154 -12.53 27.08 9.82
CA LEU A 154 -13.54 26.13 10.29
C LEU A 154 -14.98 26.60 9.95
N SER A 155 -15.14 27.85 9.50
CA SER A 155 -16.41 28.42 9.03
C SER A 155 -16.78 28.11 7.57
N SER A 156 -15.91 27.48 6.78
CA SER A 156 -16.15 27.22 5.34
C SER A 156 -16.23 25.74 4.99
N VAL A 157 -16.33 24.87 5.99
CA VAL A 157 -16.48 23.42 5.81
C VAL A 157 -17.66 22.96 6.67
N THR A 158 -18.71 22.46 6.03
CA THR A 158 -19.93 21.99 6.71
C THR A 158 -19.74 20.67 7.46
N SER A 159 -18.74 19.86 7.08
CA SER A 159 -18.37 18.58 7.74
C SER A 159 -16.89 18.21 7.56
N ILE A 160 -16.32 17.35 8.42
CA ILE A 160 -14.93 16.85 8.26
C ILE A 160 -14.72 16.19 6.89
N VAL A 161 -15.75 15.51 6.37
CA VAL A 161 -15.75 14.85 5.06
C VAL A 161 -15.53 15.86 3.94
N ASP A 162 -16.22 17.01 3.97
CA ASP A 162 -16.01 18.09 2.99
C ASP A 162 -14.58 18.65 3.03
N GLY A 163 -13.97 18.66 4.22
CA GLY A 163 -12.59 19.06 4.43
C GLY A 163 -11.60 18.08 3.77
N LEU A 164 -11.80 16.78 3.99
CA LEU A 164 -11.00 15.70 3.38
C LEU A 164 -11.17 15.68 1.85
N LYS A 165 -12.39 15.81 1.37
CA LYS A 165 -12.74 15.90 -0.05
C LYS A 165 -12.03 17.06 -0.72
N ARG A 166 -12.05 18.24 -0.09
CA ARG A 166 -11.31 19.43 -0.55
C ARG A 166 -9.80 19.18 -0.58
N LEU A 167 -9.26 18.56 0.47
CA LEU A 167 -7.83 18.27 0.55
C LEU A 167 -7.39 17.30 -0.55
N TYR A 168 -8.14 16.22 -0.77
CA TYR A 168 -7.88 15.26 -1.85
C TYR A 168 -7.88 15.96 -3.22
N ILE A 169 -8.93 16.71 -3.54
CA ILE A 169 -9.07 17.39 -4.83
C ILE A 169 -7.95 18.42 -5.06
N GLN A 170 -7.57 19.18 -4.03
CA GLN A 170 -6.60 20.27 -4.18
C GLN A 170 -5.14 19.83 -4.09
N LYS A 171 -4.84 18.74 -3.36
CA LYS A 171 -3.46 18.36 -3.03
C LYS A 171 -3.06 17.01 -3.59
N LEU A 172 -3.92 15.98 -3.49
CA LEU A 172 -3.56 14.61 -3.86
C LEU A 172 -3.89 14.30 -5.31
N LYS A 173 -5.12 14.61 -5.74
CA LYS A 173 -5.61 14.33 -7.10
C LYS A 173 -4.71 14.88 -8.22
N PRO A 174 -4.17 16.11 -8.14
CA PRO A 174 -3.26 16.61 -9.16
C PRO A 174 -1.98 15.77 -9.27
N LEU A 175 -1.46 15.26 -8.15
CA LEU A 175 -0.29 14.39 -8.14
C LEU A 175 -0.61 13.01 -8.73
N GLU A 176 -1.73 12.41 -8.34
CA GLU A 176 -2.18 11.12 -8.89
C GLU A 176 -2.33 11.18 -10.42
N VAL A 177 -2.92 12.26 -10.94
CA VAL A 177 -3.07 12.47 -12.39
C VAL A 177 -1.73 12.73 -13.07
N THR A 178 -0.87 13.57 -12.49
CA THR A 178 0.45 13.91 -13.06
C THR A 178 1.33 12.68 -13.22
N TYR A 179 1.32 11.78 -12.24
CA TYR A 179 2.13 10.55 -12.23
C TYR A 179 1.37 9.30 -12.71
N ARG A 180 0.14 9.46 -13.20
CA ARG A 180 -0.74 8.35 -13.66
C ARG A 180 -0.88 7.23 -12.63
N PHE A 181 -1.03 7.59 -11.36
CA PHE A 181 -1.16 6.64 -10.26
C PHE A 181 -2.31 5.65 -10.45
N ASN A 182 -3.37 6.10 -11.13
CA ASN A 182 -4.54 5.30 -11.48
C ASN A 182 -4.25 4.08 -12.37
N ASP A 183 -3.17 4.14 -13.15
CA ASP A 183 -2.78 3.04 -14.05
C ASP A 183 -2.04 1.92 -13.29
N PHE A 184 -1.58 2.19 -12.06
CA PHE A 184 -0.73 1.26 -11.28
C PHE A 184 -1.38 0.73 -10.01
N VAL A 185 -2.12 1.55 -9.28
CA VAL A 185 -2.56 1.21 -7.91
C VAL A 185 -4.07 1.28 -7.76
N SER A 186 -4.69 2.45 -7.92
CA SER A 186 -6.10 2.63 -7.65
C SER A 186 -6.75 3.72 -8.51
N PRO A 187 -8.00 3.55 -8.96
CA PRO A 187 -8.75 4.61 -9.63
C PRO A 187 -8.82 5.88 -8.78
N LEU A 188 -9.00 7.03 -9.44
CA LEU A 188 -9.19 8.31 -8.76
C LEU A 188 -10.45 8.27 -7.89
N LEU A 189 -10.37 8.83 -6.68
CA LEU A 189 -11.53 8.95 -5.82
C LEU A 189 -12.54 9.95 -6.40
N THR A 190 -13.79 9.54 -6.37
CA THR A 190 -14.95 10.31 -6.77
C THR A 190 -15.63 10.91 -5.54
N ASN A 191 -16.53 11.87 -5.75
CA ASN A 191 -17.30 12.46 -4.65
C ASN A 191 -18.10 11.39 -3.88
N SER A 192 -18.65 10.42 -4.62
CA SER A 192 -19.43 9.31 -4.09
C SER A 192 -18.63 8.38 -3.18
N ASP A 193 -17.29 8.35 -3.31
CA ASP A 193 -16.42 7.60 -2.39
C ASP A 193 -16.31 8.27 -1.01
N PHE A 194 -16.39 9.60 -0.94
CA PHE A 194 -16.41 10.34 0.33
C PHE A 194 -17.78 10.32 0.99
N ASP A 195 -18.83 10.32 0.17
CA ASP A 195 -20.22 10.37 0.62
C ASP A 195 -20.79 8.94 0.87
N ALA A 196 -19.98 7.91 0.60
CA ALA A 196 -20.34 6.51 0.79
C ALA A 196 -20.55 6.18 2.27
N LYS A 197 -21.56 5.32 2.53
CA LYS A 197 -21.78 4.76 3.86
C LYS A 197 -20.70 3.73 4.21
N PRO A 198 -20.42 3.52 5.51
CA PRO A 198 -19.50 2.48 5.93
C PRO A 198 -19.83 1.12 5.35
N MET A 199 -18.81 0.42 4.86
CA MET A 199 -18.93 -0.83 4.13
C MET A 199 -18.36 -2.00 4.92
N VAL A 200 -19.19 -3.05 5.09
CA VAL A 200 -18.83 -4.29 5.78
C VAL A 200 -18.74 -5.41 4.76
N MET A 201 -17.53 -5.90 4.52
CA MET A 201 -17.27 -7.00 3.59
C MET A 201 -17.24 -8.33 4.31
N LEU A 202 -17.98 -9.32 3.80
CA LEU A 202 -17.95 -10.69 4.29
C LEU A 202 -17.12 -11.55 3.36
N LEU A 203 -16.12 -12.23 3.90
CA LEU A 203 -15.21 -13.10 3.15
C LEU A 203 -15.04 -14.44 3.86
N GLY A 204 -14.93 -15.51 3.09
CA GLY A 204 -14.77 -16.85 3.64
C GLY A 204 -15.05 -17.92 2.60
N GLN A 205 -14.71 -19.16 2.95
CA GLN A 205 -14.88 -20.30 2.05
C GLN A 205 -16.34 -20.62 1.72
N TYR A 206 -16.52 -21.56 0.81
CA TYR A 206 -17.86 -22.03 0.46
C TYR A 206 -18.62 -22.60 1.68
N SER A 207 -19.92 -22.30 1.78
CA SER A 207 -20.80 -22.79 2.85
C SER A 207 -20.49 -22.32 4.29
N THR A 208 -19.61 -21.33 4.49
CA THR A 208 -19.32 -20.76 5.83
C THR A 208 -20.43 -19.88 6.41
N GLY A 209 -21.49 -19.60 5.63
CA GLY A 209 -22.67 -18.87 6.10
C GLY A 209 -22.65 -17.35 5.91
N LYS A 210 -21.86 -16.80 4.97
CA LYS A 210 -21.80 -15.35 4.66
C LYS A 210 -23.18 -14.75 4.36
N THR A 211 -23.86 -15.27 3.34
CA THR A 211 -25.22 -14.85 2.95
C THR A 211 -26.21 -15.01 4.12
N THR A 212 -26.14 -16.12 4.84
CA THR A 212 -26.99 -16.37 6.02
C THR A 212 -26.73 -15.38 7.15
N PHE A 213 -25.47 -14.98 7.36
CA PHE A 213 -25.09 -13.99 8.36
C PHE A 213 -25.70 -12.62 8.05
N ILE A 214 -25.65 -12.18 6.79
CA ILE A 214 -26.32 -10.94 6.36
C ILE A 214 -27.83 -11.05 6.57
N LYS A 215 -28.45 -12.17 6.16
CA LYS A 215 -29.89 -12.39 6.40
C LYS A 215 -30.26 -12.36 7.88
N HIS A 216 -29.40 -12.91 8.74
CA HIS A 216 -29.60 -12.87 10.18
C HIS A 216 -29.55 -11.44 10.73
N LEU A 217 -28.57 -10.62 10.28
CA LEU A 217 -28.47 -9.21 10.67
C LEU A 217 -29.65 -8.37 10.16
N LEU A 218 -30.12 -8.62 8.94
CA LEU A 218 -31.28 -7.94 8.35
C LEU A 218 -32.62 -8.52 8.84
N ARG A 219 -32.61 -9.61 9.62
CA ARG A 219 -33.81 -10.36 10.04
C ARG A 219 -34.75 -10.69 8.87
N GLY A 220 -34.18 -10.92 7.69
CA GLY A 220 -34.91 -11.04 6.43
C GLY A 220 -34.00 -11.42 5.27
N SER A 221 -34.58 -11.68 4.10
CA SER A 221 -33.82 -11.89 2.86
C SER A 221 -33.66 -10.58 2.11
N TYR A 222 -32.66 -10.49 1.24
CA TYR A 222 -32.48 -9.40 0.29
C TYR A 222 -32.64 -9.91 -1.16
N PRO A 223 -33.00 -9.04 -2.12
CA PRO A 223 -33.09 -9.39 -3.54
C PRO A 223 -31.79 -10.01 -4.06
N GLY A 224 -31.89 -11.09 -4.84
CA GLY A 224 -30.72 -11.79 -5.38
C GLY A 224 -30.03 -12.75 -4.41
N ALA A 225 -30.45 -12.83 -3.14
CA ALA A 225 -29.84 -13.73 -2.16
C ALA A 225 -30.21 -15.22 -2.38
N HIS A 226 -29.31 -15.98 -3.00
CA HIS A 226 -29.45 -17.42 -3.15
C HIS A 226 -28.66 -18.16 -2.06
N ILE A 227 -29.31 -19.06 -1.32
CA ILE A 227 -28.67 -19.93 -0.33
C ILE A 227 -28.90 -21.38 -0.75
N GLY A 228 -27.84 -22.12 -1.03
CA GLY A 228 -27.89 -23.55 -1.30
C GLY A 228 -26.63 -24.30 -0.84
N PRO A 229 -26.74 -25.63 -0.63
CA PRO A 229 -25.61 -26.46 -0.19
C PRO A 229 -24.54 -26.64 -1.27
N GLU A 230 -24.88 -26.47 -2.54
CA GLU A 230 -23.97 -26.44 -3.70
C GLU A 230 -23.53 -25.02 -4.02
N PRO A 231 -22.33 -24.77 -4.62
CA PRO A 231 -21.81 -23.46 -5.00
C PRO A 231 -22.82 -22.55 -5.70
N THR A 232 -23.59 -21.82 -4.90
CA THR A 232 -24.78 -21.05 -5.35
C THR A 232 -24.48 -19.56 -5.46
N THR A 233 -23.68 -19.00 -4.56
CA THR A 233 -23.22 -17.60 -4.64
C THR A 233 -21.92 -17.54 -5.46
N ASP A 234 -22.06 -17.34 -6.77
CA ASP A 234 -20.96 -17.09 -7.70
C ASP A 234 -20.75 -15.59 -8.01
N ARG A 235 -21.55 -14.71 -7.37
CA ARG A 235 -21.58 -13.27 -7.58
C ARG A 235 -21.14 -12.48 -6.35
N PHE A 236 -20.52 -11.33 -6.60
CA PHE A 236 -20.37 -10.29 -5.58
C PHE A 236 -21.70 -9.54 -5.50
N VAL A 237 -22.29 -9.51 -4.31
CA VAL A 237 -23.55 -8.81 -4.07
C VAL A 237 -23.32 -7.70 -3.05
N VAL A 238 -23.52 -6.47 -3.47
CA VAL A 238 -23.55 -5.32 -2.56
C VAL A 238 -24.99 -5.13 -2.09
N VAL A 239 -25.23 -5.22 -0.80
CA VAL A 239 -26.55 -4.99 -0.19
C VAL A 239 -26.56 -3.59 0.41
N MET A 240 -27.39 -2.71 -0.15
CA MET A 240 -27.47 -1.31 0.26
C MET A 240 -28.91 -0.81 0.35
N ASN A 241 -29.09 0.35 0.98
CA ASN A 241 -30.41 0.95 1.09
C ASN A 241 -30.92 1.42 -0.28
N GLY A 242 -32.20 1.21 -0.54
CA GLY A 242 -32.91 1.80 -1.67
C GLY A 242 -34.39 1.97 -1.37
N PRO A 243 -35.11 2.75 -2.19
CA PRO A 243 -36.54 2.98 -2.00
C PRO A 243 -37.36 1.71 -2.24
N ASP A 244 -36.92 0.87 -3.16
CA ASP A 244 -37.60 -0.34 -3.61
C ASP A 244 -36.70 -1.56 -3.50
N GLU A 245 -37.32 -2.73 -3.28
CA GLU A 245 -36.64 -4.01 -3.34
C GLU A 245 -36.32 -4.37 -4.80
N ARG A 246 -35.05 -4.24 -5.18
CA ARG A 246 -34.60 -4.55 -6.55
C ARG A 246 -33.17 -5.04 -6.60
N SER A 247 -32.87 -5.79 -7.65
CA SER A 247 -31.53 -6.19 -8.02
C SER A 247 -31.09 -5.42 -9.27
N ILE A 248 -29.92 -4.79 -9.21
CA ILE A 248 -29.33 -4.00 -10.28
C ILE A 248 -28.07 -4.73 -10.79
N PRO A 249 -27.98 -5.06 -12.08
CA PRO A 249 -26.81 -5.70 -12.67
C PRO A 249 -25.54 -4.83 -12.57
N GLY A 250 -24.38 -5.46 -12.37
CA GLY A 250 -23.11 -4.78 -12.16
C GLY A 250 -22.70 -3.82 -13.29
N ASN A 251 -23.02 -4.14 -14.55
CA ASN A 251 -22.77 -3.26 -15.68
C ASN A 251 -23.47 -1.89 -15.54
N THR A 252 -24.67 -1.87 -14.95
CA THR A 252 -25.44 -0.64 -14.71
C THR A 252 -24.91 0.09 -13.48
N VAL A 253 -24.56 -0.64 -12.43
CA VAL A 253 -24.04 -0.10 -11.17
C VAL A 253 -22.69 0.61 -11.40
N ALA A 254 -21.85 0.06 -12.27
CA ALA A 254 -20.51 0.60 -12.52
C ALA A 254 -20.50 1.91 -13.33
N VAL A 255 -21.62 2.32 -13.94
CA VAL A 255 -21.73 3.59 -14.68
C VAL A 255 -22.53 4.65 -13.92
N GLN A 256 -23.15 4.28 -12.79
CA GLN A 256 -23.92 5.19 -11.95
C GLN A 256 -23.00 6.09 -11.14
N ALA A 257 -23.04 7.39 -11.43
CA ALA A 257 -22.16 8.38 -10.81
C ALA A 257 -22.46 8.59 -9.32
N ASP A 258 -23.69 8.32 -8.88
CA ASP A 258 -24.14 8.38 -7.49
C ASP A 258 -23.64 7.21 -6.64
N MET A 259 -23.03 6.18 -7.24
CA MET A 259 -22.54 5.00 -6.53
C MET A 259 -21.01 4.90 -6.54
N PRO A 260 -20.38 4.45 -5.44
CA PRO A 260 -18.92 4.35 -5.30
C PRO A 260 -18.30 3.12 -6.02
N PHE A 261 -18.95 2.62 -7.08
CA PHE A 261 -18.60 1.37 -7.75
C PHE A 261 -18.05 1.55 -9.17
N SER A 262 -17.89 2.79 -9.63
CA SER A 262 -17.36 3.10 -10.97
C SER A 262 -15.96 2.54 -11.22
N GLY A 263 -15.13 2.46 -10.18
CA GLY A 263 -13.81 1.85 -10.23
C GLY A 263 -13.79 0.36 -10.57
N LEU A 264 -14.92 -0.35 -10.46
CA LEU A 264 -15.01 -1.77 -10.80
C LEU A 264 -15.01 -2.04 -12.31
N THR A 265 -15.20 -1.00 -13.14
CA THR A 265 -15.11 -1.11 -14.60
C THR A 265 -13.76 -1.61 -15.09
N THR A 266 -12.69 -1.40 -14.30
CA THR A 266 -11.31 -1.85 -14.60
C THR A 266 -11.18 -3.38 -14.64
N PHE A 267 -12.04 -4.12 -13.93
CA PHE A 267 -12.06 -5.58 -13.94
C PHE A 267 -12.80 -6.18 -15.15
N GLY A 268 -13.37 -5.33 -16.01
CA GLY A 268 -13.98 -5.71 -17.27
C GLY A 268 -15.35 -6.38 -17.15
N THR A 269 -15.94 -6.67 -18.31
CA THR A 269 -17.32 -7.19 -18.43
C THR A 269 -17.48 -8.58 -17.82
N ALA A 270 -16.42 -9.41 -17.83
CA ALA A 270 -16.43 -10.73 -17.23
C ALA A 270 -16.75 -10.66 -15.73
N PHE A 271 -16.12 -9.73 -15.00
CA PHE A 271 -16.43 -9.48 -13.60
C PHE A 271 -17.80 -8.81 -13.41
N LEU A 272 -18.11 -7.77 -14.18
CA LEU A 272 -19.35 -7.01 -14.02
C LEU A 272 -20.60 -7.88 -14.22
N SER A 273 -20.51 -8.94 -15.04
CA SER A 273 -21.58 -9.95 -15.20
C SER A 273 -21.82 -10.81 -13.94
N LYS A 274 -20.85 -10.85 -13.03
CA LYS A 274 -20.85 -11.55 -11.73
C LYS A 274 -20.88 -10.55 -10.56
N PHE A 275 -21.22 -9.30 -10.83
CA PHE A 275 -21.41 -8.26 -9.83
C PHE A 275 -22.88 -7.81 -9.83
N GLU A 276 -23.44 -7.58 -8.66
CA GLU A 276 -24.84 -7.24 -8.49
C GLU A 276 -25.00 -6.30 -7.30
N CYS A 277 -25.88 -5.31 -7.44
CA CYS A 277 -26.28 -4.44 -6.33
C CYS A 277 -27.72 -4.76 -5.95
N SER A 278 -27.91 -5.23 -4.72
CA SER A 278 -29.19 -5.50 -4.10
C SER A 278 -29.60 -4.28 -3.27
N GLN A 279 -30.72 -3.67 -3.67
CA GLN A 279 -31.30 -2.53 -2.97
C GLN A 279 -32.58 -2.94 -2.26
N MET A 280 -32.75 -2.50 -1.02
CA MET A 280 -34.00 -2.65 -0.29
C MET A 280 -34.11 -1.56 0.80
N PRO A 281 -35.33 -1.14 1.17
CA PRO A 281 -35.52 -0.25 2.30
C PRO A 281 -35.29 -1.03 3.60
N HIS A 282 -34.30 -0.63 4.40
CA HIS A 282 -34.07 -1.26 5.70
C HIS A 282 -33.34 -0.32 6.67
N PRO A 283 -33.79 -0.18 7.94
CA PRO A 283 -33.19 0.75 8.91
C PRO A 283 -31.68 0.54 9.11
N LEU A 284 -31.19 -0.70 9.11
CA LEU A 284 -29.76 -0.96 9.20
C LEU A 284 -29.00 -0.47 7.95
N LEU A 285 -29.58 -0.62 6.76
CA LEU A 285 -28.94 -0.24 5.50
C LEU A 285 -28.92 1.29 5.30
N GLU A 286 -29.75 2.03 6.04
CA GLU A 286 -29.65 3.49 6.14
C GLU A 286 -28.27 3.95 6.67
N HIS A 287 -27.61 3.09 7.46
CA HIS A 287 -26.33 3.42 8.09
C HIS A 287 -25.13 2.68 7.53
N ILE A 288 -25.31 1.45 7.02
CA ILE A 288 -24.20 0.61 6.54
C ILE A 288 -24.53 -0.08 5.21
N THR A 289 -23.49 -0.47 4.48
CA THR A 289 -23.59 -1.28 3.26
C THR A 289 -22.88 -2.61 3.50
N PHE A 290 -23.46 -3.73 3.05
CA PHE A 290 -22.80 -5.03 3.12
C PHE A 290 -22.26 -5.44 1.75
N VAL A 291 -21.15 -6.17 1.75
CA VAL A 291 -20.62 -6.83 0.56
C VAL A 291 -20.59 -8.33 0.84
N ASP A 292 -21.50 -9.08 0.21
CA ASP A 292 -21.46 -10.53 0.18
C ASP A 292 -20.55 -10.99 -0.95
N THR A 293 -19.47 -11.69 -0.61
CA THR A 293 -18.53 -12.21 -1.60
C THR A 293 -18.81 -13.67 -1.95
N PRO A 294 -18.50 -14.10 -3.19
CA PRO A 294 -18.52 -15.51 -3.55
C PRO A 294 -17.66 -16.34 -2.59
N GLY A 295 -18.10 -17.57 -2.29
CA GLY A 295 -17.29 -18.48 -1.49
C GLY A 295 -15.92 -18.73 -2.12
N VAL A 296 -14.86 -18.59 -1.33
CA VAL A 296 -13.51 -18.95 -1.81
C VAL A 296 -13.44 -20.46 -2.00
N LEU A 297 -12.96 -20.88 -3.17
CA LEU A 297 -12.91 -22.29 -3.55
C LEU A 297 -11.71 -22.96 -2.85
N ALA A 298 -11.87 -24.24 -2.51
CA ALA A 298 -10.84 -24.99 -1.81
C ALA A 298 -9.83 -25.67 -2.76
N GLY A 299 -10.13 -25.75 -4.06
CA GLY A 299 -9.38 -26.57 -5.01
C GLY A 299 -9.03 -25.88 -6.35
N GLU A 300 -7.85 -26.21 -6.88
CA GLU A 300 -7.25 -25.58 -8.06
C GLU A 300 -8.05 -25.81 -9.36
N LYS A 301 -8.78 -26.94 -9.49
CA LYS A 301 -9.66 -27.23 -10.65
C LYS A 301 -10.89 -26.33 -10.74
N GLN A 302 -11.32 -25.72 -9.63
CA GLN A 302 -12.45 -24.79 -9.63
C GLN A 302 -11.97 -23.34 -9.87
N ARG A 303 -10.68 -23.05 -9.62
CA ARG A 303 -10.07 -21.73 -9.87
C ARG A 303 -10.08 -21.35 -11.35
N THR A 304 -9.89 -22.32 -12.25
CA THR A 304 -9.94 -22.10 -13.71
C THR A 304 -11.33 -21.74 -14.24
N GLN A 305 -12.38 -21.81 -13.41
CA GLN A 305 -13.74 -21.42 -13.80
C GLN A 305 -13.99 -19.90 -13.70
N ARG A 306 -13.15 -19.15 -12.98
CA ARG A 306 -13.33 -17.69 -12.83
C ARG A 306 -12.68 -16.96 -14.01
N ALA A 307 -13.49 -16.31 -14.82
CA ALA A 307 -13.05 -15.48 -15.95
C ALA A 307 -12.55 -14.07 -15.54
N TYR A 308 -12.35 -13.83 -14.24
CA TYR A 308 -11.94 -12.54 -13.69
C TYR A 308 -10.97 -12.71 -12.51
N ASP A 309 -10.21 -11.66 -12.21
CA ASP A 309 -9.27 -11.64 -11.09
C ASP A 309 -10.00 -11.47 -9.74
N PHE A 310 -10.34 -12.59 -9.11
CA PHE A 310 -11.00 -12.60 -7.80
C PHE A 310 -10.16 -11.94 -6.70
N THR A 311 -8.83 -12.11 -6.72
CA THR A 311 -7.95 -11.55 -5.70
C THR A 311 -7.88 -10.03 -5.84
N GLY A 312 -7.73 -9.52 -7.06
CA GLY A 312 -7.75 -8.08 -7.35
C GLY A 312 -9.07 -7.41 -6.94
N VAL A 313 -10.22 -8.02 -7.28
CA VAL A 313 -11.54 -7.52 -6.87
C VAL A 313 -11.69 -7.50 -5.34
N THR A 314 -11.26 -8.58 -4.67
CA THR A 314 -11.31 -8.68 -3.20
C THR A 314 -10.45 -7.59 -2.56
N SER A 315 -9.24 -7.37 -3.07
CA SER A 315 -8.35 -6.31 -2.59
C SER A 315 -8.96 -4.91 -2.79
N TRP A 316 -9.64 -4.68 -3.92
CA TRP A 316 -10.35 -3.43 -4.17
C TRP A 316 -11.47 -3.18 -3.17
N PHE A 317 -12.30 -4.19 -2.86
CA PHE A 317 -13.34 -4.05 -1.83
C PHE A 317 -12.74 -3.90 -0.43
N ALA A 318 -11.66 -4.60 -0.12
CA ALA A 318 -10.97 -4.48 1.15
C ALA A 318 -10.46 -3.05 1.40
N ALA A 319 -9.89 -2.41 0.37
CA ALA A 319 -9.42 -1.03 0.44
C ALA A 319 -10.56 -0.03 0.74
N LYS A 320 -11.77 -0.30 0.24
CA LYS A 320 -12.97 0.54 0.46
C LYS A 320 -13.81 0.15 1.67
N SER A 321 -13.57 -1.02 2.26
CA SER A 321 -14.32 -1.50 3.40
C SER A 321 -13.80 -0.88 4.70
N ASP A 322 -14.70 -0.67 5.64
CA ASP A 322 -14.39 -0.22 7.00
C ASP A 322 -14.24 -1.41 7.96
N LEU A 323 -14.87 -2.54 7.63
CA LEU A 323 -14.82 -3.78 8.39
C LEU A 323 -14.81 -4.97 7.43
N ILE A 324 -13.90 -5.92 7.67
CA ILE A 324 -13.79 -7.16 6.90
C ILE A 324 -14.04 -8.34 7.85
N LEU A 325 -15.15 -9.05 7.65
CA LEU A 325 -15.50 -10.24 8.42
C LEU A 325 -14.96 -11.48 7.70
N LEU A 326 -13.98 -12.15 8.31
CA LEU A 326 -13.47 -13.44 7.85
C LEU A 326 -14.25 -14.57 8.53
N LEU A 327 -15.13 -15.25 7.79
CA LEU A 327 -15.99 -16.32 8.30
C LEU A 327 -15.35 -17.70 8.09
N PHE A 328 -15.33 -18.49 9.17
CA PHE A 328 -14.87 -19.87 9.24
C PHE A 328 -15.97 -20.78 9.77
N ASP A 329 -15.94 -22.05 9.35
CA ASP A 329 -16.82 -23.12 9.82
C ASP A 329 -15.96 -24.18 10.53
N PRO A 330 -16.28 -24.59 11.77
CA PRO A 330 -15.57 -25.62 12.52
C PRO A 330 -15.37 -26.94 11.79
N HIS A 331 -16.31 -27.32 10.92
CA HIS A 331 -16.24 -28.55 10.13
C HIS A 331 -15.33 -28.42 8.91
N LYS A 332 -14.99 -27.19 8.49
CA LYS A 332 -14.23 -26.88 7.27
C LYS A 332 -13.20 -25.79 7.55
N LEU A 333 -12.24 -26.11 8.42
CA LEU A 333 -11.15 -25.20 8.78
C LEU A 333 -9.98 -25.17 7.79
N ASP A 334 -10.02 -25.96 6.73
CA ASP A 334 -8.91 -26.05 5.78
C ASP A 334 -8.68 -24.72 5.07
N VAL A 335 -7.64 -23.98 5.46
CA VAL A 335 -7.27 -22.75 4.76
C VAL A 335 -6.59 -23.12 3.44
N SER A 336 -7.40 -23.20 2.37
CA SER A 336 -6.93 -23.51 1.02
C SER A 336 -5.90 -22.50 0.53
N ASP A 337 -5.06 -22.87 -0.44
CA ASP A 337 -4.05 -21.95 -0.98
C ASP A 337 -4.67 -20.73 -1.68
N GLU A 338 -5.84 -20.89 -2.29
CA GLU A 338 -6.60 -19.75 -2.81
C GLU A 338 -7.05 -18.84 -1.67
N PHE A 339 -7.54 -19.39 -0.56
CA PHE A 339 -7.95 -18.57 0.58
C PHE A 339 -6.77 -17.87 1.25
N LYS A 340 -5.60 -18.53 1.37
CA LYS A 340 -4.36 -17.88 1.81
C LYS A 340 -3.99 -16.71 0.90
N ARG A 341 -4.09 -16.87 -0.42
CA ARG A 341 -3.78 -15.80 -1.39
C ARG A 341 -4.74 -14.62 -1.25
N VAL A 342 -6.01 -14.89 -1.02
CA VAL A 342 -7.01 -13.84 -0.77
C VAL A 342 -6.70 -13.12 0.54
N ILE A 343 -6.42 -13.83 1.63
CA ILE A 343 -6.03 -13.22 2.91
C ILE A 343 -4.75 -12.39 2.74
N TYR A 344 -3.78 -12.88 1.98
CA TYR A 344 -2.55 -12.12 1.66
C TYR A 344 -2.84 -10.81 0.93
N SER A 345 -3.88 -10.76 0.08
CA SER A 345 -4.30 -9.53 -0.61
C SER A 345 -4.97 -8.49 0.30
N LEU A 346 -5.27 -8.86 1.55
CA LEU A 346 -5.81 -7.96 2.57
C LEU A 346 -4.70 -7.31 3.43
N ARG A 347 -3.43 -7.65 3.19
CA ARG A 347 -2.29 -7.08 3.94
C ARG A 347 -2.30 -5.56 3.88
N GLY A 348 -2.09 -4.93 5.03
CA GLY A 348 -2.20 -3.47 5.17
C GLY A 348 -3.60 -2.98 5.54
N HIS A 349 -4.57 -3.89 5.68
CA HIS A 349 -5.91 -3.63 6.19
C HIS A 349 -6.23 -4.51 7.42
N ASP A 350 -5.19 -5.00 8.10
CA ASP A 350 -5.29 -5.94 9.22
C ASP A 350 -6.13 -5.38 10.39
N ASP A 351 -6.07 -4.07 10.61
CA ASP A 351 -6.82 -3.34 11.65
C ASP A 351 -8.34 -3.44 11.48
N LYS A 352 -8.81 -3.62 10.24
CA LYS A 352 -10.22 -3.74 9.87
C LYS A 352 -10.72 -5.18 9.83
N ILE A 353 -9.85 -6.16 9.95
CA ILE A 353 -10.24 -7.58 9.86
C ILE A 353 -10.79 -8.05 11.21
N ARG A 354 -11.91 -8.78 11.19
CA ARG A 354 -12.46 -9.49 12.36
C ARG A 354 -12.79 -10.91 11.95
N VAL A 355 -12.41 -11.87 12.77
CA VAL A 355 -12.60 -13.29 12.46
C VAL A 355 -13.88 -13.76 13.13
N VAL A 356 -14.71 -14.50 12.41
CA VAL A 356 -15.94 -15.09 12.92
C VAL A 356 -15.85 -16.60 12.73
N LEU A 357 -15.84 -17.34 13.84
CA LEU A 357 -16.00 -18.79 13.86
C LEU A 357 -17.49 -19.09 14.02
N ASN A 358 -18.14 -19.31 12.88
CA ASN A 358 -19.58 -19.50 12.76
C ASN A 358 -19.96 -20.97 12.96
N LYS A 359 -21.23 -21.26 13.29
CA LYS A 359 -21.72 -22.63 13.52
C LYS A 359 -21.01 -23.35 14.66
N ALA A 360 -20.57 -22.60 15.67
CA ALA A 360 -19.87 -23.16 16.83
C ALA A 360 -20.77 -24.10 17.66
N ASP A 361 -22.08 -23.97 17.54
CA ASP A 361 -23.10 -24.84 18.13
C ASP A 361 -23.12 -26.27 17.57
N GLN A 362 -22.54 -26.48 16.39
CA GLN A 362 -22.52 -27.78 15.71
C GLN A 362 -21.39 -28.71 16.17
N VAL A 363 -20.49 -28.23 17.02
CA VAL A 363 -19.35 -29.01 17.54
C VAL A 363 -19.36 -29.04 19.07
N ASP A 364 -18.81 -30.08 19.66
CA ASP A 364 -18.66 -30.16 21.11
C ASP A 364 -17.55 -29.21 21.60
N THR A 365 -17.56 -28.90 22.90
CA THR A 365 -16.61 -27.95 23.50
C THR A 365 -15.15 -28.36 23.29
N GLN A 366 -14.82 -29.66 23.30
CA GLN A 366 -13.42 -30.08 23.09
C GLN A 366 -13.00 -29.91 21.64
N GLN A 367 -13.85 -30.30 20.69
CA GLN A 367 -13.60 -30.07 19.27
C GLN A 367 -13.51 -28.56 18.97
N LEU A 368 -14.37 -27.74 19.56
CA LEU A 368 -14.34 -26.28 19.39
C LEU A 368 -13.01 -25.68 19.84
N MET A 369 -12.46 -26.12 20.98
CA MET A 369 -11.14 -25.65 21.45
C MET A 369 -10.00 -26.07 20.51
N ARG A 370 -10.07 -27.28 19.94
CA ARG A 370 -9.09 -27.75 18.93
C ARG A 370 -9.20 -26.95 17.64
N VAL A 371 -10.41 -26.72 17.16
CA VAL A 371 -10.75 -25.92 15.99
C VAL A 371 -10.23 -24.50 16.16
N TYR A 372 -10.52 -23.87 17.29
CA TYR A 372 -10.05 -22.53 17.62
C TYR A 372 -8.51 -22.44 17.62
N GLY A 373 -7.83 -23.40 18.26
CA GLY A 373 -6.36 -23.46 18.27
C GLY A 373 -5.78 -23.61 16.86
N ALA A 374 -6.35 -24.49 16.04
CA ALA A 374 -5.93 -24.71 14.65
C ALA A 374 -6.15 -23.46 13.78
N LEU A 375 -7.29 -22.77 13.96
CA LEU A 375 -7.60 -21.53 13.27
C LEU A 375 -6.58 -20.43 13.59
N MET A 376 -6.32 -20.19 14.87
CA MET A 376 -5.36 -19.18 15.32
C MET A 376 -3.94 -19.48 14.85
N TRP A 377 -3.54 -20.76 14.88
CA TRP A 377 -2.26 -21.20 14.34
C TRP A 377 -2.14 -20.94 12.84
N SER A 378 -3.19 -21.24 12.07
CA SER A 378 -3.20 -21.01 10.62
C SER A 378 -3.18 -19.52 10.29
N LEU A 379 -4.03 -18.71 10.95
CA LEU A 379 -4.10 -17.27 10.75
C LEU A 379 -2.79 -16.57 11.12
N GLY A 380 -2.14 -16.98 12.22
CA GLY A 380 -0.85 -16.44 12.62
C GLY A 380 0.23 -16.61 11.55
N LYS A 381 0.22 -17.76 10.84
CA LYS A 381 1.15 -18.00 9.72
C LYS A 381 0.85 -17.17 8.49
N VAL A 382 -0.43 -16.88 8.21
CA VAL A 382 -0.86 -16.23 6.97
C VAL A 382 -0.81 -14.71 7.08
N LEU A 383 -1.37 -14.15 8.15
CA LEU A 383 -1.45 -12.69 8.35
C LEU A 383 -0.08 -12.10 8.69
N ASN A 384 0.80 -12.86 9.37
CA ASN A 384 2.16 -12.43 9.72
C ASN A 384 2.18 -11.05 10.42
N THR A 385 1.21 -10.81 11.30
CA THR A 385 1.18 -9.64 12.17
C THR A 385 1.50 -10.07 13.60
N PRO A 386 2.17 -9.22 14.41
CA PRO A 386 2.38 -9.49 15.82
C PRO A 386 1.08 -9.36 16.64
N GLU A 387 0.05 -8.73 16.08
CA GLU A 387 -1.23 -8.50 16.77
C GLU A 387 -2.17 -9.69 16.60
N VAL A 388 -2.73 -10.14 17.72
CA VAL A 388 -3.65 -11.27 17.72
C VAL A 388 -5.03 -10.79 17.27
N MET A 389 -5.52 -11.37 16.18
CA MET A 389 -6.84 -11.07 15.65
C MET A 389 -7.95 -11.49 16.63
N ARG A 390 -8.92 -10.61 16.85
CA ARG A 390 -10.10 -10.94 17.62
C ARG A 390 -11.00 -11.91 16.85
N VAL A 391 -11.32 -13.03 17.49
CA VAL A 391 -12.26 -14.04 16.98
C VAL A 391 -13.58 -13.95 17.75
N TYR A 392 -14.68 -13.89 17.01
CA TYR A 392 -16.05 -13.99 17.53
C TYR A 392 -16.55 -15.41 17.27
N ILE A 393 -16.97 -16.10 18.32
CA ILE A 393 -17.46 -17.47 18.25
C ILE A 393 -18.98 -17.41 18.37
N GLY A 394 -19.71 -18.02 17.43
CA GLY A 394 -21.17 -17.96 17.41
C GLY A 394 -21.82 -18.95 16.47
#